data_AF-A0A091RAM4-F1
#
_entry.id   AF-A0A091RAM4-F1
#
_cell.length_a   1.000
_cell.length_b   1.000
_cell.length_c   1.000
_cell.angle_alpha   90.00
_cell.angle_beta   90.00
_cell.angle_gamma   90.00
#
_symmetry.space_group_name_H-M   'P 1'
#
loop_
_entity.id
_entity.type
_entity.pdbx_description
1 polymer ?
#
loop_
_entity_poly.entity_id
_entity_poly.type
_entity_poly.pdbx_seq_one_letter_code
_entity_poly.pdbx_strand_id
1 'polypeptide(L)'
;YQILFKQSVGTEDVFFGMSRKDPSTACCEDIVVKIKLPETKYSDITLDIRDKILDLRTPKKKLLLHLPYQVDSENGKARFLSEEETLEVTLRASKQFDFINFA
;
A
#
# COMPACT_ATOMS: atom_id res chain seq x y z
N TYR A 1 6.98 8.07 -8.38
CA TYR A 1 6.37 7.03 -7.52
C TYR A 1 5.09 6.56 -8.19
N GLN A 2 4.60 5.38 -7.84
CA GLN A 2 3.35 4.80 -8.30
C GLN A 2 2.59 4.29 -7.07
N ILE A 3 1.28 4.49 -7.05
CA ILE A 3 0.39 3.95 -6.02
C ILE A 3 -0.50 2.95 -6.71
N LEU A 4 -0.50 1.72 -6.22
CA LEU A 4 -1.29 0.61 -6.71
C LEU A 4 -2.24 0.20 -5.59
N PHE A 5 -3.46 -0.17 -5.94
CA PHE A 5 -4.42 -0.71 -4.99
C PHE A 5 -4.57 -2.20 -5.28
N LYS A 6 -4.48 -3.01 -4.23
CA LYS A 6 -4.55 -4.46 -4.31
C LYS A 6 -5.81 -4.94 -3.60
N GLN A 7 -6.56 -5.75 -4.32
CA GLN A 7 -7.79 -6.37 -3.85
C GLN A 7 -7.57 -7.88 -3.75
N SER A 8 -7.93 -8.47 -2.60
CA SER A 8 -7.93 -9.92 -2.47
C SER A 8 -9.25 -10.45 -3.03
N VAL A 9 -9.19 -11.13 -4.17
CA VAL A 9 -10.33 -11.78 -4.81
C VAL A 9 -10.21 -13.29 -4.64
N GLY A 10 -11.28 -13.92 -4.13
CA GLY A 10 -11.38 -15.37 -4.06
C GLY A 10 -11.82 -15.98 -5.40
N THR A 11 -11.76 -17.31 -5.51
CA THR A 11 -12.38 -18.01 -6.65
C THR A 11 -13.90 -17.78 -6.68
N GLU A 12 -14.53 -17.64 -5.52
CA GLU A 12 -15.96 -17.34 -5.35
C GLU A 12 -16.34 -15.95 -5.91
N ASP A 13 -15.48 -14.94 -5.71
CA ASP A 13 -15.61 -13.62 -6.32
C ASP A 13 -15.54 -13.70 -7.86
N VAL A 14 -14.51 -14.37 -8.38
CA VAL A 14 -14.18 -14.33 -9.82
C VAL A 14 -15.13 -15.19 -10.66
N PHE A 15 -15.52 -16.37 -10.16
CA PHE A 15 -16.34 -17.33 -10.91
C PHE A 15 -17.83 -17.22 -10.61
N PHE A 16 -18.20 -16.86 -9.39
CA PHE A 16 -19.60 -16.86 -8.96
C PHE A 16 -20.15 -15.47 -8.63
N GLY A 17 -19.31 -14.44 -8.59
CA GLY A 17 -19.73 -13.07 -8.27
C GLY A 17 -20.38 -12.95 -6.88
N MET A 18 -20.05 -13.87 -5.96
CA MET A 18 -20.74 -13.99 -4.67
C MET A 18 -20.35 -12.90 -3.67
N SER A 19 -19.14 -12.36 -3.78
CA SER A 19 -18.74 -11.16 -3.06
C SER A 19 -19.21 -9.93 -3.82
N ARG A 20 -19.80 -8.95 -3.13
CA ARG A 20 -20.11 -7.62 -3.71
C ARG A 20 -18.87 -6.75 -3.92
N LYS A 21 -17.70 -7.36 -4.20
CA LYS A 21 -16.47 -6.62 -4.48
C LYS A 21 -16.51 -6.12 -5.92
N ASP A 22 -16.39 -4.82 -6.08
CA ASP A 22 -16.35 -4.17 -7.38
C ASP A 22 -14.90 -3.72 -7.70
N PRO A 23 -14.54 -3.42 -8.96
CA PRO A 23 -13.16 -3.05 -9.32
C PRO A 23 -12.73 -1.66 -8.81
N SER A 24 -13.56 -0.98 -8.01
CA SER A 24 -13.21 0.29 -7.40
C SER A 24 -12.17 0.14 -6.30
N THR A 25 -11.45 1.23 -6.06
CA THR A 25 -10.55 1.37 -4.90
C THR A 25 -11.29 1.25 -3.55
N ALA A 26 -12.63 1.34 -3.56
CA ALA A 26 -13.50 1.12 -2.42
C ALA A 26 -13.44 -0.32 -1.88
N CYS A 27 -13.18 -1.33 -2.72
CA CYS A 27 -13.05 -2.74 -2.32
C CYS A 27 -11.60 -3.21 -2.13
N CYS A 28 -10.61 -2.35 -2.40
CA CYS A 28 -9.21 -2.69 -2.19
C CYS A 28 -8.85 -2.69 -0.70
N GLU A 29 -8.23 -3.76 -0.22
CA GLU A 29 -7.83 -3.95 1.18
C GLU A 29 -6.38 -3.49 1.41
N ASP A 30 -5.54 -3.57 0.38
CA ASP A 30 -4.12 -3.23 0.45
C ASP A 30 -3.78 -2.09 -0.50
N ILE A 31 -2.86 -1.23 -0.07
CA ILE A 31 -2.27 -0.14 -0.85
C ILE A 31 -0.79 -0.45 -1.03
N VAL A 32 -0.32 -0.52 -2.27
CA VAL A 32 1.08 -0.80 -2.61
C VAL A 32 1.69 0.45 -3.24
N VAL A 33 2.65 1.07 -2.55
CA VAL A 33 3.36 2.26 -3.02
C VAL A 33 4.73 1.85 -3.54
N LYS A 34 4.96 2.04 -4.84
CA LYS A 34 6.23 1.77 -5.53
C LYS A 34 6.99 3.08 -5.77
N ILE A 35 8.17 3.22 -5.19
CA ILE A 35 8.97 4.44 -5.24
C ILE A 35 10.33 4.07 -5.83
N LYS A 36 10.58 4.53 -7.06
CA LYS A 36 11.89 4.40 -7.71
C LYS A 36 12.88 5.35 -7.03
N LEU A 37 13.95 4.78 -6.48
CA LEU A 37 15.01 5.46 -5.76
C LEU A 37 16.36 5.06 -6.38
N PRO A 38 16.67 5.56 -7.59
CA PRO A 38 17.95 5.29 -8.21
C PRO A 38 19.09 5.80 -7.33
N GLU A 39 20.18 5.03 -7.27
CA GLU A 39 21.40 5.33 -6.51
C GLU A 39 21.21 5.48 -4.99
N THR A 40 20.15 4.89 -4.42
CA THR A 40 19.89 4.93 -2.97
C THR A 40 20.06 3.53 -2.37
N LYS A 41 20.84 3.43 -1.29
CA LYS A 41 20.99 2.17 -0.55
C LYS A 41 19.84 2.00 0.43
N TYR A 42 19.39 0.76 0.61
CA TYR A 42 18.36 0.41 1.59
C TYR A 42 18.66 0.95 3.00
N SER A 43 19.92 0.89 3.44
CA SER A 43 20.33 1.36 4.78
C SER A 43 20.10 2.85 5.03
N ASP A 44 20.02 3.65 3.97
CA ASP A 44 19.82 5.09 4.05
C ASP A 44 18.34 5.49 3.88
N ILE A 45 17.44 4.51 3.73
CA ILE A 45 16.00 4.74 3.59
C ILE A 45 15.36 4.67 4.97
N THR A 46 14.75 5.77 5.39
CA THR A 46 13.89 5.82 6.57
C THR A 46 12.44 5.96 6.10
N LEU A 47 11.59 5.03 6.53
CA LEU A 47 10.17 5.03 6.24
C LEU A 47 9.40 5.25 7.54
N ASP A 48 8.64 6.33 7.62
CA ASP A 48 7.69 6.61 8.71
C ASP A 48 6.28 6.50 8.13
N ILE A 49 5.52 5.52 8.60
CA ILE A 49 4.12 5.34 8.23
C ILE A 49 3.28 5.81 9.40
N ARG A 50 2.42 6.79 9.13
CA ARG A 50 1.35 7.23 10.02
C ARG A 50 0.02 6.91 9.38
N ASP A 51 -1.01 6.99 10.20
CA ASP A 51 -2.40 6.70 9.91
C ASP A 51 -2.87 7.11 8.49
N LYS A 52 -2.55 8.32 8.01
CA LYS A 52 -2.82 8.77 6.62
C LYS A 52 -1.62 9.34 5.88
N ILE A 53 -0.41 9.16 6.41
CA ILE A 53 0.78 9.84 5.89
C ILE A 53 1.90 8.83 5.78
N LEU A 54 2.48 8.73 4.59
CA LEU A 54 3.71 7.99 4.33
C LEU A 54 4.83 9.00 4.13
N ASP A 55 5.74 9.11 5.10
CA ASP A 55 6.96 9.91 4.99
C ASP A 55 8.13 8.97 4.68
N LEU A 56 8.74 9.17 3.52
CA LEU A 56 9.97 8.51 3.13
C LEU A 56 11.08 9.55 3.12
N ARG A 57 12.10 9.31 3.95
CA ARG A 57 13.30 10.12 4.01
C ARG A 57 14.49 9.33 3.50
N THR A 58 15.21 9.95 2.59
CA THR A 58 16.50 9.49 2.09
C THR A 58 17.45 10.68 2.11
N PRO A 59 18.78 10.47 2.13
CA PRO A 59 19.76 11.56 2.16
C PRO A 59 19.65 12.50 0.95
N LYS A 60 19.24 11.98 -0.21
CA LYS A 60 19.08 12.78 -1.44
C LYS A 60 17.67 13.32 -1.64
N LYS A 61 16.62 12.66 -1.13
CA LYS A 61 15.22 12.97 -1.43
C LYS A 61 14.31 12.74 -0.23
N LYS A 62 13.28 13.57 -0.09
CA LYS A 62 12.14 13.28 0.80
C LYS A 62 10.87 13.13 -0.02
N LEU A 63 10.02 12.21 0.39
CA LEU A 63 8.69 12.02 -0.18
C LEU A 63 7.70 11.93 0.97
N LEU A 64 6.89 12.97 1.12
CA LEU A 64 5.74 12.97 2.01
C LEU A 64 4.50 12.75 1.16
N LEU A 65 3.77 11.67 1.43
CA LEU A 65 2.62 11.27 0.63
C LEU A 65 1.39 11.10 1.54
N HIS A 66 0.34 11.85 1.24
CA HIS A 66 -0.94 11.72 1.92
C HIS A 66 -1.74 10.57 1.30
N LEU A 67 -2.05 9.57 2.12
CA LEU A 67 -2.85 8.42 1.71
C LEU A 67 -4.34 8.79 1.72
N PRO A 68 -5.12 8.31 0.74
CA PRO A 68 -6.56 8.61 0.66
C PRO A 68 -7.35 7.94 1.80
N TYR A 69 -6.86 6.83 2.32
CA TYR A 69 -7.48 6.06 3.39
C TYR A 69 -6.55 5.94 4.59
N GLN A 70 -7.13 5.66 5.75
CA GLN A 70 -6.36 5.27 6.93
C GLN A 70 -5.71 3.92 6.67
N VAL A 71 -4.45 3.78 7.05
CA VAL A 71 -3.68 2.54 6.92
C VAL A 71 -3.18 2.10 8.28
N ASP A 72 -3.06 0.78 8.42
CA ASP A 72 -2.47 0.19 9.60
C ASP A 72 -0.94 0.38 9.56
N SER A 73 -0.43 1.24 10.44
CA SER A 73 1.00 1.53 10.53
C SER A 73 1.81 0.39 11.15
N GLU A 74 1.18 -0.51 11.91
CA GLU A 74 1.87 -1.60 12.61
C GLU A 74 2.11 -2.81 11.70
N ASN A 75 1.18 -3.10 10.78
CA ASN A 75 1.23 -4.27 9.89
C ASN A 75 1.74 -3.94 8.48
N GLY A 76 2.34 -2.76 8.28
CA GLY A 76 2.94 -2.35 7.01
C GLY A 76 4.14 -3.23 6.63
N LYS A 77 4.21 -3.67 5.36
CA LYS A 77 5.34 -4.42 4.80
C LYS A 77 6.11 -3.54 3.82
N ALA A 78 7.39 -3.28 4.07
CA ALA A 78 8.26 -2.59 3.13
C ALA A 78 9.32 -3.56 2.58
N ARG A 79 9.60 -3.46 1.28
CA ARG A 79 10.60 -4.26 0.57
C ARG A 79 11.35 -3.37 -0.40
N PHE A 80 12.66 -3.44 -0.39
CA PHE A 80 13.49 -2.74 -1.37
C PHE A 80 13.99 -3.73 -2.42
N LEU A 81 13.61 -3.49 -3.67
CA LEU A 81 14.03 -4.25 -4.83
C LEU A 81 15.29 -3.60 -5.38
N SER A 82 16.46 -4.12 -4.99
CA SER A 82 17.77 -3.61 -5.43
C SER A 82 17.97 -3.75 -6.94
N GLU A 83 17.39 -4.77 -7.57
CA GLU A 83 17.47 -4.97 -9.03
C GLU A 83 16.76 -3.87 -9.83
N GLU A 84 15.62 -3.38 -9.34
CA GLU A 84 14.85 -2.30 -9.97
C GLU A 84 15.08 -0.93 -9.29
N GLU A 85 15.98 -0.86 -8.31
CA GLU A 85 16.20 0.29 -7.43
C GLU A 85 14.87 0.91 -6.94
N THR A 86 13.93 0.04 -6.55
CA THR A 86 12.55 0.43 -6.25
C THR A 86 12.15 -0.03 -4.86
N LEU A 87 11.66 0.91 -4.04
CA LEU A 87 11.04 0.59 -2.76
C LEU A 87 9.55 0.30 -2.97
N GLU A 88 9.12 -0.90 -2.59
CA GLU A 88 7.73 -1.32 -2.53
C GLU A 88 7.25 -1.31 -1.09
N VAL A 89 6.20 -0.54 -0.80
CA VAL A 89 5.58 -0.45 0.53
C VAL A 89 4.14 -0.91 0.41
N THR A 90 3.82 -2.06 1.00
CA THR A 90 2.47 -2.61 1.09
C THR A 90 1.87 -2.26 2.44
N LEU A 91 0.77 -1.51 2.44
CA LEU A 91 0.06 -1.05 3.63
C LEU A 91 -1.38 -1.55 3.57
N ARG A 92 -1.85 -2.17 4.63
CA ARG A 92 -3.26 -2.56 4.73
C ARG A 92 -4.10 -1.33 5.07
N ALA A 93 -5.14 -1.06 4.30
CA ALA A 93 -6.08 0.01 4.60
C ALA A 93 -6.93 -0.39 5.81
N SER A 94 -6.91 0.41 6.87
CA SER A 94 -7.79 0.25 8.02
C SER A 94 -9.13 0.91 7.69
N LYS A 95 -10.07 0.10 7.20
CA LYS A 95 -11.46 0.52 6.95
C LYS A 95 -12.29 0.15 8.17
N GLN A 96 -12.72 1.16 8.93
CA GLN A 96 -13.59 0.99 10.12
C GLN A 96 -14.92 0.25 9.85
N PHE A 97 -15.27 -0.03 8.60
CA PHE A 97 -16.53 -0.67 8.20
C PHE A 97 -16.33 -1.91 7.32
N ASP A 98 -15.17 -2.54 7.38
CA ASP A 98 -14.89 -3.75 6.60
C ASP A 98 -15.94 -4.85 6.88
N PHE A 99 -16.45 -4.94 8.11
CA PHE A 99 -17.53 -5.84 8.50
C PHE A 99 -18.87 -5.64 7.75
N ILE A 100 -19.12 -4.48 7.13
CA ILE A 100 -20.35 -4.23 6.35
C ILE A 100 -20.18 -4.73 4.91
N ASN A 101 -18.96 -4.74 4.37
CA ASN A 101 -18.70 -5.19 3.01
C ASN A 101 -18.69 -6.72 2.86
N PHE A 102 -18.57 -7.46 3.96
CA PHE A 102 -18.60 -8.93 4.00
C PHE A 102 -19.96 -9.51 4.47
N ALA A 103 -21.03 -8.70 4.46
CA ALA A 103 -22.40 -9.12 4.82
C ALA A 103 -23.34 -9.29 3.60
#